data_AF-A0A2L0CJJ3-F1
#
_entry.id   AF-A0A2L0CJJ3-F1
#
_cell.length_a   1.000
_cell.length_b   1.000
_cell.length_c   1.000
_cell.angle_alpha   90.00
_cell.angle_beta   90.00
_cell.angle_gamma   90.00
#
_symmetry.space_group_name_H-M   'P 1'
#
loop_
_entity.id
_entity.type
_entity.pdbx_description
1 polymer ?
#
loop_
_entity_poly.entity_id
_entity_poly.type
_entity_poly.pdbx_seq_one_letter_code
_entity_poly.pdbx_strand_id
1 'polypeptide(L)'
;FKASFMAYRARERGEQAEFTPEEMSSCMKNQSPGSPDLSILSFTSAFHGRLFGSLSATRSKAIHKLDIPSFNWPVVAWPDVKYPFSQNARENAEAEKVALAAVEEAIVSSKKAGSSYGPVAALIVEPIQSEGGDNHASPSFFQGLRDVTKKHGVFMIVDEVQTGVGATGAFWAHEKWNLTSPPDFVTFSKKMQAAGFYHNLETRPSLPYRN
;
A
#
# COMPACT_ATOMS: atom_id res chain seq x y z
N PHE A 1 7.68 -0.15 -1.64
CA PHE A 1 7.39 1.13 -2.33
C PHE A 1 8.23 1.33 -3.58
N LYS A 2 9.57 1.34 -3.50
CA LYS A 2 10.45 1.44 -4.69
C LYS A 2 10.04 0.49 -5.82
N ALA A 3 9.89 -0.80 -5.52
CA ALA A 3 9.48 -1.81 -6.50
C ALA A 3 8.11 -1.51 -7.13
N SER A 4 7.11 -1.07 -6.35
CA SER A 4 5.78 -0.74 -6.88
C SER A 4 5.80 0.50 -7.78
N PHE A 5 6.61 1.53 -7.45
CA PHE A 5 6.79 2.69 -8.33
C PHE A 5 7.48 2.32 -9.65
N MET A 6 8.51 1.46 -9.59
CA MET A 6 9.19 0.98 -10.78
C MET A 6 8.25 0.17 -11.67
N ALA A 7 7.47 -0.75 -11.08
CA ALA A 7 6.49 -1.55 -11.81
C ALA A 7 5.38 -0.67 -12.42
N TYR A 8 4.93 0.36 -11.68
CA TYR A 8 3.91 1.29 -12.17
C TYR A 8 4.39 2.05 -13.42
N ARG A 9 5.60 2.63 -13.34
CA ARG A 9 6.20 3.33 -14.49
C ARG A 9 6.57 2.41 -15.64
N ALA A 10 7.01 1.18 -15.36
CA ALA A 10 7.28 0.20 -16.40
C ALA A 10 6.01 -0.13 -17.18
N ARG A 11 4.87 -0.30 -16.50
CA ARG A 11 3.58 -0.51 -17.16
C ARG A 11 3.12 0.70 -17.98
N GLU A 12 3.31 1.92 -17.49
CA GLU A 12 2.97 3.14 -18.25
C GLU A 12 3.85 3.35 -19.48
N ARG A 13 5.14 3.03 -19.38
CA ARG A 13 6.09 3.15 -20.50
C ARG A 13 5.94 2.00 -21.51
N GLY A 14 5.45 0.84 -21.07
CA GLY A 14 5.57 -0.44 -21.74
C GLY A 14 6.77 -1.21 -21.18
N GLU A 15 6.56 -2.47 -20.76
CA GLU A 15 7.50 -3.22 -19.90
C GLU A 15 8.91 -3.41 -20.49
N GLN A 16 9.03 -3.37 -21.82
CA GLN A 16 10.29 -3.54 -22.57
C GLN A 16 10.81 -2.23 -23.17
N ALA A 17 10.18 -1.09 -22.86
CA ALA A 17 10.62 0.20 -23.37
C ALA A 17 11.90 0.69 -22.66
N GLU A 18 12.85 1.17 -23.47
CA GLU A 18 14.07 1.80 -22.96
C GLU A 18 13.77 3.14 -22.25
N PHE A 19 14.69 3.55 -21.38
CA PHE A 19 14.60 4.87 -20.74
C PHE A 19 15.00 5.98 -21.71
N THR A 20 14.30 7.10 -21.67
CA THR A 20 14.68 8.25 -22.50
C THR A 20 15.90 8.98 -21.91
N PRO A 21 16.71 9.68 -22.72
CA PRO A 21 17.80 10.53 -22.21
C PRO A 21 17.32 11.61 -21.22
N GLU A 22 16.08 12.09 -21.39
CA GLU A 22 15.45 13.04 -20.47
C GLU A 22 15.14 12.39 -19.11
N GLU A 23 14.56 11.18 -19.10
CA GLU A 23 14.34 10.42 -17.85
C GLU A 23 15.67 10.16 -17.12
N MET A 24 16.71 9.76 -17.85
CA MET A 24 18.03 9.48 -17.27
C MET A 24 18.71 10.73 -16.70
N SER A 25 18.58 11.88 -17.36
CA SER A 25 19.23 13.12 -16.92
C SER A 25 18.45 13.85 -15.81
N SER A 26 17.12 13.80 -15.84
CA SER A 26 16.26 14.43 -14.83
C SER A 26 16.23 13.67 -13.49
N CYS A 27 16.30 12.33 -13.50
CA CYS A 27 16.31 11.56 -12.24
C CYS A 27 17.52 11.87 -11.37
N MET A 28 18.69 12.15 -11.97
CA MET A 28 19.91 12.55 -11.26
C MET A 28 19.81 13.93 -10.61
N LYS A 29 18.76 14.69 -10.92
CA LYS A 29 18.43 15.99 -10.33
C LYS A 29 17.17 15.93 -9.46
N ASN A 30 16.64 14.72 -9.21
CA ASN A 30 15.36 14.49 -8.54
C ASN A 30 14.16 15.19 -9.22
N GLN A 31 14.19 15.29 -10.55
CA GLN A 31 13.16 15.97 -11.35
C GLN A 31 12.40 14.97 -12.22
N SER A 32 11.16 15.32 -12.56
CA SER A 32 10.39 14.63 -13.58
C SER A 32 11.01 14.85 -14.98
N PRO A 33 10.83 13.91 -15.93
CA PRO A 33 10.06 12.67 -15.81
C PRO A 33 10.81 11.51 -15.12
N GLY A 34 12.12 11.64 -14.87
CA GLY A 34 12.96 10.58 -14.31
C GLY A 34 12.65 10.21 -12.86
N SER A 35 12.29 11.20 -12.05
CA SER A 35 11.72 11.05 -10.70
C SER A 35 10.25 11.49 -10.75
N PRO A 36 9.30 10.57 -10.98
CA PRO A 36 7.89 10.89 -11.14
C PRO A 36 7.25 11.20 -9.78
N ASP A 37 6.21 12.04 -9.81
CA ASP A 37 5.37 12.29 -8.65
C ASP A 37 4.32 11.17 -8.53
N LEU A 38 4.66 10.13 -7.78
CA LEU A 38 3.80 8.98 -7.48
C LEU A 38 3.56 8.86 -5.98
N SER A 39 2.43 8.28 -5.61
CA SER A 39 2.04 8.12 -4.21
C SER A 39 1.73 6.68 -3.80
N ILE A 40 1.82 6.46 -2.49
CA ILE A 40 1.32 5.26 -1.81
C ILE A 40 0.11 5.65 -0.98
N LEU A 41 -1.04 5.04 -1.24
CA LEU A 41 -2.22 5.17 -0.41
C LEU A 41 -2.08 4.30 0.85
N SER A 42 -2.38 4.87 2.01
CA SER A 42 -2.30 4.22 3.32
C SER A 42 -3.54 4.54 4.17
N PHE A 43 -3.60 4.00 5.39
CA PHE A 43 -4.74 4.18 6.29
C PHE A 43 -4.38 5.00 7.54
N THR A 44 -5.37 5.64 8.16
CA THR A 44 -5.21 6.18 9.52
C THR A 44 -4.84 5.06 10.49
N SER A 45 -4.15 5.40 11.57
CA SER A 45 -3.65 4.45 12.59
C SER A 45 -2.59 3.43 12.11
N ALA A 46 -2.26 3.38 10.81
CA ALA A 46 -1.29 2.42 10.27
C ALA A 46 0.15 2.63 10.77
N PHE A 47 0.96 1.58 10.75
CA PHE A 47 2.40 1.66 11.00
C PHE A 47 3.21 0.77 10.05
N HIS A 48 3.99 1.40 9.17
CA HIS A 48 4.78 0.72 8.14
C HIS A 48 6.29 0.95 8.29
N GLY A 49 6.72 1.54 9.42
CA GLY A 49 8.12 1.85 9.71
C GLY A 49 8.40 3.35 9.84
N ARG A 50 9.69 3.68 9.96
CA ARG A 50 10.18 5.02 10.36
C ARG A 50 11.20 5.65 9.39
N LEU A 51 11.54 4.99 8.30
CA LEU A 51 12.31 5.62 7.21
C LEU A 51 11.41 6.58 6.42
N PHE A 52 11.95 7.62 5.79
CA PHE A 52 11.18 8.68 5.11
C PHE A 52 9.97 8.19 4.29
N GLY A 53 10.16 7.17 3.43
CA GLY A 53 9.07 6.57 2.66
C GLY A 53 8.02 5.88 3.55
N SER A 54 8.42 4.89 4.35
CA SER A 54 7.53 4.19 5.29
C SER A 54 6.82 5.11 6.28
N LEU A 55 7.53 6.13 6.77
CA LEU A 55 7.00 7.09 7.73
C LEU A 55 5.92 7.96 7.08
N SER A 56 6.05 8.24 5.78
CA SER A 56 5.03 8.95 5.01
C SER A 56 3.73 8.15 4.86
N ALA A 57 3.76 6.81 5.04
CA ALA A 57 2.58 5.94 5.11
C ALA A 57 2.17 5.57 6.56
N THR A 58 3.03 5.78 7.56
CA THR A 58 2.70 5.58 8.99
C THR A 58 1.80 6.71 9.50
N ARG A 59 0.75 6.36 10.27
CA ARG A 59 -0.26 7.27 10.86
C ARG A 59 -0.65 6.88 12.29
N SER A 60 0.20 6.12 13.01
CA SER A 60 -0.14 5.58 14.34
C SER A 60 -0.07 6.58 15.49
N LYS A 61 1.03 7.34 15.64
CA LYS A 61 1.22 8.31 16.75
C LYS A 61 1.98 9.54 16.27
N ALA A 62 1.64 10.71 16.81
CA ALA A 62 2.29 11.98 16.45
C ALA A 62 3.81 11.94 16.68
N ILE A 63 4.24 11.42 17.83
CA ILE A 63 5.66 11.32 18.21
C ILE A 63 6.50 10.46 17.26
N HIS A 64 5.87 9.60 16.46
CA HIS A 64 6.59 8.85 15.43
C HIS A 64 7.01 9.73 14.25
N LYS A 65 6.32 10.86 14.03
CA LYS A 65 6.40 11.67 12.80
C LYS A 65 6.89 13.10 12.98
N LEU A 66 6.74 13.68 14.17
CA LEU A 66 7.12 15.07 14.44
C LEU A 66 8.57 15.33 14.01
N ASP A 67 8.81 16.52 13.45
CA ASP A 67 10.11 17.03 13.00
C ASP A 67 10.79 16.28 11.84
N ILE A 68 10.07 15.37 11.15
CA ILE A 68 10.62 14.59 10.04
C ILE A 68 9.89 14.95 8.72
N PRO A 69 10.62 15.37 7.66
CA PRO A 69 10.07 15.53 6.32
C PRO A 69 9.27 14.30 5.85
N SER A 70 8.17 14.53 5.15
CA SER A 70 7.35 13.44 4.61
C SER A 70 6.81 13.78 3.23
N PHE A 71 6.48 12.74 2.48
CA PHE A 71 5.76 12.87 1.22
C PHE A 71 4.29 13.15 1.50
N ASN A 72 3.71 14.07 0.74
CA ASN A 72 2.28 14.33 0.76
C ASN A 72 1.55 13.20 0.03
N TRP A 73 1.39 12.04 0.68
CA TRP A 73 0.68 10.89 0.11
C TRP A 73 -0.71 10.73 0.74
N PRO A 74 -1.70 10.21 -0.03
CA PRO A 74 -3.08 10.15 0.43
C PRO A 74 -3.24 9.15 1.56
N VAL A 75 -4.19 9.45 2.45
CA VAL A 75 -4.57 8.62 3.58
C VAL A 75 -6.09 8.52 3.62
N VAL A 76 -6.61 7.33 3.87
CA VAL A 76 -8.04 7.07 4.07
C VAL A 76 -8.26 6.58 5.50
N ALA A 77 -9.42 6.89 6.08
CA ALA A 77 -9.78 6.38 7.39
C ALA A 77 -9.86 4.85 7.39
N TRP A 78 -9.29 4.19 8.40
CA TRP A 78 -9.58 2.79 8.68
C TRP A 78 -11.06 2.65 9.07
N PRO A 79 -11.78 1.58 8.68
CA PRO A 79 -13.18 1.39 9.05
C PRO A 79 -13.35 1.32 10.57
N ASP A 80 -14.26 2.14 11.11
CA ASP A 80 -14.63 2.16 12.53
C ASP A 80 -15.60 1.01 12.84
N VAL A 81 -15.06 -0.18 12.99
CA VAL A 81 -15.81 -1.41 13.29
C VAL A 81 -16.15 -1.52 14.78
N LYS A 82 -17.32 -2.08 15.08
CA LYS A 82 -17.83 -2.27 16.44
C LYS A 82 -17.76 -3.72 16.88
N TYR A 83 -17.56 -3.90 18.19
CA TYR A 83 -17.49 -5.18 18.86
C TYR A 83 -18.71 -5.42 19.76
N PRO A 84 -19.14 -6.68 19.95
CA PRO A 84 -18.64 -7.87 19.27
C PRO A 84 -19.06 -7.91 17.79
N PHE A 85 -18.18 -8.39 16.91
CA PHE A 85 -18.38 -8.37 15.44
C PHE A 85 -19.69 -9.04 15.00
N SER A 86 -20.06 -10.14 15.65
CA SER A 86 -21.28 -10.90 15.34
C SER A 86 -22.58 -10.14 15.60
N GLN A 87 -22.57 -9.16 16.50
CA GLN A 87 -23.75 -8.35 16.86
C GLN A 87 -23.82 -7.05 16.06
N ASN A 88 -22.75 -6.67 15.36
CA ASN A 88 -22.63 -5.39 14.65
C ASN A 88 -22.34 -5.60 13.15
N ALA A 89 -22.70 -6.76 12.60
CA ALA A 89 -22.29 -7.17 11.25
C ALA A 89 -22.75 -6.16 10.16
N ARG A 90 -23.96 -5.61 10.29
CA ARG A 90 -24.51 -4.64 9.33
C ARG A 90 -23.79 -3.29 9.42
N GLU A 91 -23.58 -2.80 10.63
CA GLU A 91 -22.90 -1.54 10.91
C GLU A 91 -21.44 -1.60 10.45
N ASN A 92 -20.76 -2.72 10.71
CA ASN A 92 -19.38 -2.94 10.29
C ASN A 92 -19.27 -3.02 8.76
N ALA A 93 -20.19 -3.72 8.10
CA ALA A 93 -20.22 -3.78 6.63
C ALA A 93 -20.41 -2.39 6.00
N GLU A 94 -21.24 -1.53 6.60
CA GLU A 94 -21.41 -0.15 6.10
C GLU A 94 -20.16 0.69 6.34
N ALA A 95 -19.51 0.60 7.50
CA ALA A 95 -18.25 1.30 7.78
C ALA A 95 -17.14 0.89 6.80
N GLU A 96 -17.01 -0.42 6.53
CA GLU A 96 -16.08 -0.97 5.55
C GLU A 96 -16.39 -0.49 4.14
N LYS A 97 -17.67 -0.43 3.74
CA LYS A 97 -18.11 0.09 2.45
C LYS A 97 -17.76 1.57 2.27
N VAL A 98 -17.95 2.39 3.30
CA VAL A 98 -17.55 3.81 3.30
C VAL A 98 -16.04 3.95 3.10
N ALA A 99 -15.24 3.17 3.82
CA ALA A 99 -13.78 3.17 3.67
C ALA A 99 -13.36 2.74 2.24
N LEU A 100 -13.99 1.71 1.67
CA LEU A 100 -13.74 1.27 0.29
C LEU A 100 -14.07 2.35 -0.75
N ALA A 101 -15.19 3.04 -0.59
CA ALA A 101 -15.57 4.15 -1.46
C ALA A 101 -14.55 5.29 -1.40
N ALA A 102 -14.07 5.64 -0.20
CA ALA A 102 -13.03 6.65 -0.01
C ALA A 102 -11.67 6.23 -0.60
N VAL A 103 -11.31 4.93 -0.53
CA VAL A 103 -10.13 4.38 -1.21
C VAL A 103 -10.25 4.55 -2.72
N GLU A 104 -11.39 4.18 -3.30
CA GLU A 104 -11.61 4.32 -4.74
C GLU A 104 -11.59 5.79 -5.18
N GLU A 105 -12.21 6.69 -4.41
CA GLU A 105 -12.18 8.13 -4.67
C GLU A 105 -10.76 8.70 -4.61
N ALA A 106 -9.96 8.32 -3.61
CA ALA A 106 -8.56 8.74 -3.51
C ALA A 106 -7.75 8.27 -4.73
N ILE A 107 -7.94 7.03 -5.16
CA ILE A 107 -7.27 6.50 -6.36
C ILE A 107 -7.69 7.25 -7.62
N VAL A 108 -8.98 7.48 -7.83
CA VAL A 108 -9.50 8.16 -9.03
C VAL A 108 -9.07 9.63 -9.06
N SER A 109 -9.18 10.34 -7.94
CA SER A 109 -8.77 11.74 -7.84
C SER A 109 -7.27 11.93 -8.01
N SER A 110 -6.44 10.96 -7.59
CA SER A 110 -4.98 10.98 -7.76
C SER A 110 -4.50 11.15 -9.21
N LYS A 111 -5.30 10.64 -10.18
CA LYS A 111 -4.98 10.65 -11.60
C LYS A 111 -5.35 11.96 -12.31
N LYS A 112 -6.10 12.85 -11.64
CA LYS A 112 -6.50 14.13 -12.23
C LYS A 112 -5.31 15.08 -12.31
N ALA A 113 -5.27 15.87 -13.39
CA ALA A 113 -4.29 16.94 -13.51
C ALA A 113 -4.40 17.91 -12.31
N GLY A 114 -3.26 18.23 -11.69
CA GLY A 114 -3.23 19.07 -10.48
C GLY A 114 -3.52 18.33 -9.16
N SER A 115 -3.57 16.98 -9.16
CA SER A 115 -3.53 16.20 -7.91
C SER A 115 -2.35 16.66 -7.03
N SER A 116 -2.61 16.89 -5.75
CA SER A 116 -1.61 17.38 -4.79
C SER A 116 -0.59 16.32 -4.35
N TYR A 117 -0.77 15.07 -4.80
CA TYR A 117 0.04 13.92 -4.40
C TYR A 117 0.37 12.97 -5.55
N GLY A 118 0.06 13.35 -6.79
CA GLY A 118 0.27 12.52 -7.99
C GLY A 118 -0.51 11.21 -7.99
N PRO A 119 -0.39 10.39 -9.06
CA PRO A 119 -1.09 9.11 -9.16
C PRO A 119 -0.72 8.11 -8.06
N VAL A 120 -1.72 7.42 -7.52
CA VAL A 120 -1.51 6.32 -6.56
C VAL A 120 -0.95 5.11 -7.31
N ALA A 121 0.29 4.74 -7.01
CA ALA A 121 0.94 3.59 -7.60
C ALA A 121 0.61 2.29 -6.84
N ALA A 122 0.48 2.38 -5.51
CA ALA A 122 0.13 1.24 -4.68
C ALA A 122 -0.70 1.67 -3.46
N LEU A 123 -1.49 0.73 -2.94
CA LEU A 123 -2.12 0.79 -1.64
C LEU A 123 -1.36 -0.17 -0.71
N ILE A 124 -1.00 0.29 0.49
CA ILE A 124 -0.41 -0.55 1.54
C ILE A 124 -1.41 -0.75 2.69
N VAL A 125 -1.49 -1.99 3.20
CA VAL A 125 -2.41 -2.36 4.27
C VAL A 125 -1.80 -3.42 5.19
N GLU A 126 -1.97 -3.26 6.51
CA GLU A 126 -1.70 -4.31 7.49
C GLU A 126 -2.94 -5.24 7.59
N PRO A 127 -2.78 -6.56 7.72
CA PRO A 127 -3.93 -7.43 7.93
C PRO A 127 -4.69 -7.18 9.23
N ILE A 128 -3.96 -6.78 10.27
CA ILE A 128 -4.45 -6.29 11.54
C ILE A 128 -3.52 -5.14 11.90
N GLN A 129 -4.03 -3.92 12.02
CA GLN A 129 -3.19 -2.77 12.36
C GLN A 129 -2.70 -2.90 13.78
N SER A 130 -1.41 -3.20 13.99
CA SER A 130 -0.96 -3.58 15.34
C SER A 130 -0.63 -2.36 16.19
N GLU A 131 0.35 -1.55 15.78
CA GLU A 131 0.75 -0.33 16.52
C GLU A 131 -0.37 0.71 16.61
N GLY A 132 -1.34 0.63 15.69
CA GLY A 132 -2.54 1.45 15.63
C GLY A 132 -3.63 1.07 16.62
N GLY A 133 -3.49 -0.04 17.35
CA GLY A 133 -4.43 -0.48 18.38
C GLY A 133 -5.14 -1.80 18.08
N ASP A 134 -4.48 -2.76 17.44
CA ASP A 134 -5.05 -4.05 17.02
C ASP A 134 -6.39 -3.88 16.28
N ASN A 135 -6.41 -2.98 15.29
CA ASN A 135 -7.63 -2.73 14.51
C ASN A 135 -7.85 -3.83 13.48
N HIS A 136 -9.02 -4.46 13.53
CA HIS A 136 -9.44 -5.51 12.61
C HIS A 136 -10.38 -4.96 11.52
N ALA A 137 -10.50 -5.71 10.43
CA ALA A 137 -11.55 -5.58 9.42
C ALA A 137 -11.93 -6.98 8.92
N SER A 138 -13.09 -7.12 8.30
CA SER A 138 -13.57 -8.38 7.77
C SER A 138 -12.76 -8.82 6.53
N PRO A 139 -12.72 -10.13 6.21
CA PRO A 139 -12.19 -10.61 4.93
C PRO A 139 -12.79 -9.89 3.71
N SER A 140 -14.08 -9.55 3.76
CA SER A 140 -14.80 -8.86 2.68
C SER A 140 -14.24 -7.46 2.41
N PHE A 141 -13.76 -6.75 3.44
CA PHE A 141 -13.09 -5.47 3.26
C PHE A 141 -11.81 -5.62 2.44
N PHE A 142 -10.96 -6.60 2.76
CA PHE A 142 -9.72 -6.83 2.03
C PHE A 142 -9.95 -7.35 0.61
N GLN A 143 -11.01 -8.15 0.39
CA GLN A 143 -11.47 -8.50 -0.95
C GLN A 143 -11.88 -7.26 -1.74
N GLY A 144 -12.65 -6.35 -1.14
CA GLY A 144 -13.02 -5.07 -1.75
C GLY A 144 -11.80 -4.21 -2.09
N LEU A 145 -10.80 -4.15 -1.21
CA LEU A 145 -9.52 -3.47 -1.52
C LEU A 145 -8.83 -4.11 -2.71
N ARG A 146 -8.83 -5.44 -2.81
CA ARG A 146 -8.24 -6.14 -3.95
C ARG A 146 -8.97 -5.82 -5.25
N ASP A 147 -10.30 -5.80 -5.23
CA ASP A 147 -11.12 -5.48 -6.39
C ASP A 147 -10.88 -4.04 -6.87
N VAL A 148 -10.89 -3.07 -5.94
CA VAL A 148 -10.62 -1.65 -6.25
C VAL A 148 -9.21 -1.47 -6.81
N THR A 149 -8.20 -2.07 -6.18
CA THR A 149 -6.80 -1.95 -6.64
C THR A 149 -6.65 -2.54 -8.05
N LYS A 150 -7.21 -3.72 -8.31
CA LYS A 150 -7.19 -4.34 -9.65
C LYS A 150 -7.93 -3.51 -10.69
N LYS A 151 -9.13 -3.03 -10.38
CA LYS A 151 -9.95 -2.18 -11.26
C LYS A 151 -9.19 -0.95 -11.76
N HIS A 152 -8.38 -0.35 -10.90
CA HIS A 152 -7.69 0.91 -11.20
C HIS A 152 -6.20 0.76 -11.56
N GLY A 153 -5.70 -0.48 -11.64
CA GLY A 153 -4.29 -0.77 -11.90
C GLY A 153 -3.38 -0.35 -10.75
N VAL A 154 -3.87 -0.21 -9.53
CA VAL A 154 -3.06 0.09 -8.35
C VAL A 154 -2.51 -1.23 -7.80
N PHE A 155 -1.25 -1.25 -7.37
CA PHE A 155 -0.71 -2.45 -6.73
C PHE A 155 -1.18 -2.56 -5.28
N MET A 156 -1.44 -3.77 -4.81
CA MET A 156 -1.75 -4.05 -3.41
C MET A 156 -0.51 -4.58 -2.69
N ILE A 157 -0.07 -3.86 -1.65
CA ILE A 157 1.00 -4.26 -0.74
C ILE A 157 0.38 -4.70 0.58
N VAL A 158 0.60 -5.94 0.97
CA VAL A 158 0.18 -6.45 2.27
C VAL A 158 1.37 -6.45 3.21
N ASP A 159 1.26 -5.70 4.30
CA ASP A 159 2.31 -5.59 5.31
C ASP A 159 2.15 -6.63 6.41
N GLU A 160 2.86 -7.74 6.26
CA GLU A 160 2.84 -8.87 7.18
C GLU A 160 4.07 -8.90 8.09
N VAL A 161 4.76 -7.75 8.25
CA VAL A 161 5.89 -7.62 9.17
C VAL A 161 5.53 -8.09 10.58
N GLN A 162 4.31 -7.81 11.05
CA GLN A 162 3.86 -8.20 12.39
C GLN A 162 2.95 -9.44 12.41
N THR A 163 2.02 -9.53 11.46
CA THR A 163 0.97 -10.56 11.40
C THR A 163 1.43 -11.88 10.80
N GLY A 164 2.51 -11.87 10.01
CA GLY A 164 3.03 -13.07 9.36
C GLY A 164 3.68 -14.05 10.33
N VAL A 165 4.10 -15.19 9.79
CA VAL A 165 4.76 -16.30 10.49
C VAL A 165 3.88 -16.90 11.59
N GLY A 166 2.65 -17.27 11.25
CA GLY A 166 1.82 -18.07 12.15
C GLY A 166 1.07 -17.30 13.23
N ALA A 167 1.29 -15.99 13.38
CA ALA A 167 0.73 -15.23 14.51
C ALA A 167 -0.81 -15.25 14.57
N THR A 168 -1.46 -15.45 13.42
CA THR A 168 -2.92 -15.55 13.33
C THR A 168 -3.40 -17.00 13.22
N GLY A 169 -2.54 -18.01 13.22
CA GLY A 169 -2.88 -19.41 12.96
C GLY A 169 -2.83 -19.84 11.49
N ALA A 170 -2.46 -18.93 10.59
CA ALA A 170 -2.03 -19.22 9.21
C ALA A 170 -0.61 -18.66 9.01
N PHE A 171 0.16 -19.16 8.03
CA PHE A 171 1.54 -18.68 7.84
C PHE A 171 1.53 -17.19 7.51
N TRP A 172 0.70 -16.78 6.55
CA TRP A 172 0.34 -15.38 6.32
C TRP A 172 -1.11 -15.12 6.76
N ALA A 173 -1.37 -13.97 7.38
CA ALA A 173 -2.72 -13.61 7.78
C ALA A 173 -3.67 -13.40 6.59
N HIS A 174 -3.16 -12.89 5.46
CA HIS A 174 -3.96 -12.67 4.26
C HIS A 174 -4.48 -13.95 3.59
N GLU A 175 -3.92 -15.13 3.92
CA GLU A 175 -4.45 -16.42 3.45
C GLU A 175 -5.91 -16.62 3.86
N LYS A 176 -6.35 -15.97 4.94
CA LYS A 176 -7.73 -16.04 5.45
C LYS A 176 -8.72 -15.18 4.69
N TRP A 177 -8.26 -14.35 3.74
CA TRP A 177 -9.12 -13.43 3.02
C TRP A 177 -9.81 -14.04 1.81
N ASN A 178 -9.38 -15.21 1.34
CA ASN A 178 -9.91 -15.85 0.14
C ASN A 178 -9.95 -14.88 -1.06
N LEU A 179 -8.86 -14.15 -1.30
CA LEU A 179 -8.78 -13.21 -2.42
C LEU A 179 -8.90 -13.96 -3.75
N THR A 180 -9.60 -13.36 -4.72
CA THR A 180 -9.70 -13.87 -6.10
C THR A 180 -8.36 -13.86 -6.85
N SER A 181 -7.45 -12.97 -6.44
CA SER A 181 -6.07 -12.93 -6.90
C SER A 181 -5.15 -12.51 -5.75
N PRO A 182 -3.90 -13.03 -5.70
CA PRO A 182 -2.99 -12.72 -4.61
C PRO A 182 -2.64 -11.22 -4.57
N PRO A 183 -2.20 -10.69 -3.42
CA PRO A 183 -1.61 -9.36 -3.37
C PRO A 183 -0.38 -9.28 -4.28
N ASP A 184 -0.03 -8.08 -4.72
CA ASP A 184 1.09 -7.90 -5.66
C ASP A 184 2.44 -7.91 -4.93
N PHE A 185 2.44 -7.49 -3.66
CA PHE A 185 3.60 -7.53 -2.77
C PHE A 185 3.19 -7.96 -1.37
N VAL A 186 4.05 -8.73 -0.69
CA VAL A 186 3.89 -9.09 0.73
C VAL A 186 5.20 -8.79 1.45
N THR A 187 5.21 -7.84 2.39
CA THR A 187 6.41 -7.51 3.19
C THR A 187 6.47 -8.35 4.46
N PHE A 188 7.68 -8.74 4.87
CA PHE A 188 7.90 -9.52 6.08
C PHE A 188 9.18 -9.10 6.80
N SER A 189 9.22 -9.32 8.12
CA SER A 189 10.40 -9.14 8.98
C SER A 189 10.12 -9.81 10.33
N LYS A 190 10.59 -9.23 11.44
CA LYS A 190 10.35 -9.65 12.84
C LYS A 190 10.52 -11.15 13.02
N LYS A 191 9.42 -11.91 13.07
CA LYS A 191 9.42 -13.36 13.29
C LYS A 191 10.25 -14.12 12.23
N MET A 192 10.33 -13.60 11.00
CA MET A 192 11.13 -14.17 9.91
C MET A 192 12.65 -14.06 10.11
N GLN A 193 13.13 -13.36 11.15
CA GLN A 193 14.53 -13.04 11.43
C GLN A 193 15.18 -12.10 10.39
N ALA A 194 15.05 -12.42 9.10
CA ALA A 194 15.38 -11.55 7.99
C ALA A 194 14.16 -10.70 7.58
N ALA A 195 14.44 -9.56 6.95
CA ALA A 195 13.44 -8.72 6.32
C ALA A 195 13.46 -8.92 4.79
N GLY A 196 12.31 -8.75 4.16
CA GLY A 196 12.20 -8.84 2.71
C GLY A 196 10.77 -8.63 2.25
N PHE A 197 10.54 -8.88 0.97
CA PHE A 197 9.20 -8.92 0.42
C PHE A 197 9.11 -9.94 -0.72
N TYR A 198 7.95 -10.60 -0.81
CA TYR A 198 7.57 -11.38 -1.98
C TYR A 198 6.87 -10.46 -2.97
N HIS A 199 6.99 -10.78 -4.26
CA HIS A 199 6.33 -10.04 -5.33
C HIS A 199 6.08 -10.93 -6.55
N ASN A 200 5.14 -10.52 -7.40
CA ASN A 200 4.83 -11.23 -8.64
C ASN A 200 5.95 -11.08 -9.67
N LEU A 201 6.02 -12.01 -10.65
CA LEU A 201 7.02 -11.94 -11.73
C LEU A 201 6.86 -10.66 -12.57
N GLU A 202 5.63 -10.23 -12.79
CA GLU A 202 5.28 -9.02 -13.57
C GLU A 202 5.84 -7.73 -12.96
N THR A 203 6.09 -7.71 -11.64
CA THR A 203 6.62 -6.53 -10.95
C THR A 203 8.14 -6.56 -10.80
N ARG A 204 8.81 -7.57 -11.36
CA ARG A 204 10.27 -7.69 -11.32
C ARG A 204 10.91 -6.60 -12.19
N PRO A 205 11.84 -5.79 -11.67
CA PRO A 205 12.56 -4.84 -12.50
C PRO A 205 13.33 -5.55 -13.63
N SER A 206 13.22 -5.01 -14.85
CA SER A 206 13.78 -5.58 -16.07
C SER A 206 15.31 -5.45 -16.20
N LEU A 207 15.93 -4.60 -15.38
CA LEU A 207 17.35 -4.25 -15.49
C LEU A 207 18.09 -4.46 -14.15
N PRO A 208 19.40 -4.80 -14.19
CA PRO A 208 20.22 -4.95 -12.99
C PRO A 208 20.35 -3.63 -12.22
N TYR A 209 20.78 -3.73 -10.96
CA TYR A 209 20.97 -2.60 -10.02
C TYR A 209 19.69 -1.81 -9.65
N ARG A 210 18.52 -2.29 -10.07
CA ARG A 210 17.23 -1.65 -9.75
C ARG A 210 16.55 -2.17 -8.47
N ASN A 211 16.90 -3.37 -7.99
CA ASN A 211 16.40 -3.91 -6.72
C ASN A 211 17.02 -3.20 -5.52
#